data_AF-A0A815NZ72-F1
#
_entry.id   AF-A0A815NZ72-F1
#
_cell.length_a   1.000
_cell.length_b   1.000
_cell.length_c   1.000
_cell.angle_alpha   90.00
_cell.angle_beta   90.00
_cell.angle_gamma   90.00
#
_symmetry.space_group_name_H-M   'P 1'
#
loop_
_entity.id
_entity.type
_entity.pdbx_description
1 polymer ?
#
loop_
_entity_poly.entity_id
_entity_poly.type
_entity_poly.pdbx_seq_one_letter_code
_entity_poly.pdbx_strand_id
1 'polypeptide(L)'
;MLFQLLIIICISTNTYASNKLVILPLSVTSLFQATYFYRNTTVPFSFTNCTGVNDADNSDPAENKLLKSRNASFISYSTEFKSLIDSNTTPKLIEQQLVSIPFAHEGGAYVPETNEVWFSANQLPQQNTNVSSINLTTNEVTLLNINNPINTPNGIKYFNSLVYVCSQGTKTIPAAIYAVNPTTLVSKVIVNSWFGFFISHYLIARCENL
;
A
#
# COMPACT_ATOMS: atom_id res chain seq x y z
N MET A 1 -5.09 -15.76 20.33
CA MET A 1 -3.78 -15.94 19.66
C MET A 1 -3.86 -15.18 18.34
N LEU A 2 -3.39 -13.93 18.32
CA LEU A 2 -3.49 -13.05 17.15
C LEU A 2 -2.41 -13.44 16.13
N PHE A 3 -2.80 -13.94 14.96
CA PHE A 3 -1.91 -13.98 13.81
C PHE A 3 -1.93 -12.61 13.15
N GLN A 4 -0.88 -11.83 13.43
CA GLN A 4 -0.58 -10.60 12.72
C GLN A 4 -0.05 -11.02 11.35
N LEU A 5 -0.87 -10.88 10.29
CA LEU A 5 -0.43 -11.08 8.92
C LEU A 5 0.54 -9.95 8.59
N LEU A 6 1.81 -10.20 8.83
CA LEU A 6 2.90 -9.32 8.46
C LEU A 6 3.11 -9.47 6.95
N ILE A 7 2.39 -8.69 6.15
CA ILE A 7 2.76 -8.48 4.75
C ILE A 7 3.98 -7.57 4.78
N ILE A 8 5.17 -8.15 4.96
CA ILE A 8 6.41 -7.46 4.63
C ILE A 8 6.42 -7.37 3.11
N ILE A 9 5.95 -6.26 2.54
CA ILE A 9 6.39 -5.88 1.20
C ILE A 9 7.85 -5.47 1.37
N CYS A 10 8.75 -6.45 1.32
CA CYS A 10 10.17 -6.19 1.30
C CYS A 10 10.48 -5.68 -0.11
N ILE A 11 10.20 -4.40 -0.36
CA ILE A 11 10.85 -3.69 -1.46
C ILE A 11 12.28 -3.45 -0.97
N SER A 12 13.09 -4.51 -0.94
CA SER A 12 14.51 -4.29 -0.96
C SER A 12 14.77 -3.55 -2.26
N THR A 13 15.47 -2.42 -2.16
CA THR A 13 16.12 -1.80 -3.30
C THR A 13 17.18 -2.78 -3.78
N ASN A 14 16.74 -3.84 -4.44
CA ASN A 14 17.61 -4.87 -4.94
C ASN A 14 18.20 -4.30 -6.23
N THR A 15 19.19 -3.42 -6.06
CA THR A 15 20.14 -2.97 -7.08
C THR A 15 20.87 -4.15 -7.72
N TYR A 16 20.65 -5.38 -7.22
CA TYR A 16 21.18 -6.66 -7.70
C TYR A 16 20.12 -7.59 -8.32
N ALA A 17 18.87 -7.15 -8.54
CA ALA A 17 17.87 -7.99 -9.19
C ALA A 17 18.29 -8.29 -10.65
N SER A 18 18.76 -9.51 -10.90
CA SER A 18 19.16 -9.97 -12.23
C SER A 18 17.97 -10.39 -13.10
N ASN A 19 16.82 -10.66 -12.49
CA ASN A 19 15.58 -11.01 -13.19
C ASN A 19 14.50 -9.96 -12.86
N LYS A 20 13.94 -9.26 -13.85
CA LYS A 20 12.95 -8.21 -13.57
C LYS A 20 11.56 -8.77 -13.25
N LEU A 21 11.10 -9.75 -14.03
CA LEU A 21 9.85 -10.48 -13.78
C LEU A 21 10.11 -11.99 -13.89
N VAL A 22 9.75 -12.73 -12.84
CA VAL A 22 9.75 -14.19 -12.85
C VAL A 22 8.32 -14.69 -12.77
N ILE A 23 7.97 -15.59 -13.69
CA ILE A 23 6.68 -16.29 -13.66
C ILE A 23 6.86 -17.69 -13.10
N LEU A 24 6.19 -17.94 -11.99
CA LEU A 24 6.17 -19.22 -11.32
C LEU A 24 4.85 -19.94 -11.66
N PRO A 25 4.87 -21.22 -12.03
CA PRO A 25 3.64 -22.00 -12.11
C PRO A 25 3.01 -22.14 -10.72
N LEU A 26 1.68 -22.26 -10.63
CA LEU A 26 1.02 -22.48 -9.33
C LEU A 26 1.51 -23.74 -8.60
N SER A 27 2.00 -24.74 -9.35
CA SER A 27 2.53 -25.99 -8.82
C SER A 27 3.74 -25.82 -7.89
N VAL A 28 4.47 -24.70 -7.95
CA VAL A 28 5.61 -24.42 -7.06
C VAL A 28 5.24 -23.58 -5.84
N THR A 29 3.96 -23.28 -5.67
CA THR A 29 3.47 -22.56 -4.48
C THR A 29 3.02 -23.54 -3.41
N SER A 30 3.19 -23.15 -2.15
CA SER A 30 2.51 -23.85 -1.05
C SER A 30 1.10 -23.32 -0.94
N LEU A 31 0.13 -24.24 -0.99
CA LEU A 31 -1.29 -23.92 -0.85
C LEU A 31 -1.68 -24.01 0.63
N PHE A 32 -2.16 -22.92 1.21
CA PHE A 32 -2.94 -23.03 2.44
C PHE A 32 -4.35 -23.49 2.07
N GLN A 33 -4.78 -24.62 2.64
CA GLN A 33 -6.16 -25.07 2.52
C GLN A 33 -7.09 -23.99 3.05
N ALA A 34 -8.16 -23.70 2.31
CA ALA A 34 -9.18 -22.73 2.67
C ALA A 34 -9.75 -22.97 4.08
N THR A 35 -9.77 -24.23 4.53
CA THR A 35 -10.21 -24.67 5.85
C THR A 35 -9.41 -24.09 7.01
N TYR A 36 -8.22 -23.53 6.77
CA TYR A 36 -7.41 -22.86 7.79
C TYR A 36 -7.78 -21.39 7.99
N PHE A 37 -8.66 -20.83 7.17
CA PHE A 37 -9.12 -19.45 7.30
C PHE A 37 -10.53 -19.39 7.89
N TYR A 38 -10.73 -18.47 8.85
CA TYR A 38 -12.06 -18.17 9.40
C TYR A 38 -13.02 -17.53 8.37
N ARG A 39 -12.50 -17.12 7.20
CA ARG A 39 -13.30 -16.65 6.06
C ARG A 39 -13.51 -17.81 5.10
N ASN A 40 -14.73 -18.00 4.63
CA ASN A 40 -15.03 -18.91 3.52
C ASN A 40 -14.36 -18.39 2.24
N THR A 41 -13.12 -18.80 1.99
CA THR A 41 -12.39 -18.52 0.76
C THR A 41 -12.51 -19.75 -0.13
N THR A 42 -13.37 -19.74 -1.13
CA THR A 42 -13.47 -20.80 -2.15
C THR A 42 -12.20 -20.92 -3.01
N VAL A 43 -11.22 -20.03 -2.82
CA VAL A 43 -9.94 -20.02 -3.52
C VAL A 43 -8.81 -20.17 -2.48
N PRO A 44 -7.95 -21.19 -2.58
CA PRO A 44 -6.77 -21.34 -1.75
C PRO A 44 -5.82 -20.14 -1.88
N PHE A 45 -5.12 -19.79 -0.81
CA PHE A 45 -4.07 -18.77 -0.84
C PHE A 45 -2.72 -19.44 -1.09
N SER A 46 -1.93 -18.89 -2.02
CA SER A 46 -0.64 -19.43 -2.42
C SER A 46 0.49 -18.47 -2.07
N PHE A 47 1.59 -18.98 -1.53
CA PHE A 47 2.83 -18.23 -1.31
C PHE A 47 4.01 -19.00 -1.91
N THR A 48 5.04 -18.27 -2.36
CA THR A 48 6.29 -18.91 -2.82
C THR A 48 7.01 -19.43 -1.58
N ASN A 49 7.18 -20.75 -1.49
CA ASN A 49 7.96 -21.35 -0.43
C ASN A 49 9.41 -21.52 -0.92
N CYS A 50 10.30 -20.65 -0.44
CA CYS A 50 11.72 -20.70 -0.81
C CYS A 50 12.56 -21.62 0.09
N THR A 51 11.97 -22.29 1.09
CA THR A 51 12.69 -22.90 2.22
C THR A 51 13.30 -24.29 1.94
N GLY A 52 13.11 -24.87 0.75
CA GLY A 52 13.59 -26.22 0.43
C GLY A 52 14.53 -26.33 -0.77
N VAL A 53 14.85 -25.22 -1.43
CA VAL A 53 15.67 -25.25 -2.65
C VAL A 53 17.15 -25.15 -2.30
N ASN A 54 17.88 -26.25 -2.51
CA ASN A 54 19.33 -26.28 -2.37
C ASN A 54 19.96 -25.61 -3.60
N ASP A 55 20.81 -24.60 -3.39
CA ASP A 55 21.47 -23.86 -4.48
C ASP A 55 22.38 -24.75 -5.37
N ALA A 56 22.59 -26.01 -4.99
CA ALA A 56 23.46 -26.98 -5.64
C ALA A 56 22.75 -27.90 -6.66
N ASP A 57 21.42 -28.01 -6.64
CA ASP A 57 20.69 -28.97 -7.50
C ASP A 57 19.79 -28.22 -8.52
N ASN A 58 20.39 -27.86 -9.65
CA ASN A 58 19.73 -27.12 -10.74
C ASN A 58 19.04 -28.05 -11.78
N SER A 59 18.69 -29.27 -11.39
CA SER A 59 18.18 -30.28 -12.33
C SER A 59 16.69 -30.11 -12.66
N ASP A 60 15.88 -29.53 -11.76
CA ASP A 60 14.45 -29.26 -12.01
C ASP A 60 14.22 -27.83 -12.58
N PRO A 61 13.58 -27.68 -13.76
CA PRO A 61 13.17 -26.37 -14.30
C PRO A 61 12.31 -25.51 -13.36
N ALA A 62 11.54 -26.13 -12.47
CA ALA A 62 10.72 -25.47 -11.47
C ALA A 62 11.58 -24.89 -10.34
N GLU A 63 12.55 -25.66 -9.85
CA GLU A 63 13.53 -25.25 -8.82
C GLU A 63 14.41 -24.10 -9.32
N ASN A 64 14.86 -24.16 -10.58
CA ASN A 64 15.57 -23.07 -11.24
C ASN A 64 14.77 -21.75 -11.29
N LYS A 65 13.45 -21.83 -11.52
CA LYS A 65 12.59 -20.64 -11.51
C LYS A 65 12.39 -20.08 -10.11
N LEU A 66 12.25 -20.95 -9.10
CA LEU A 66 12.20 -20.55 -7.69
C LEU A 66 13.48 -19.84 -7.26
N LEU A 67 14.66 -20.37 -7.62
CA LEU A 67 15.95 -19.71 -7.37
C LEU A 67 16.01 -18.31 -8.02
N LYS A 68 15.60 -18.21 -9.29
CA LYS A 68 15.54 -16.91 -10.00
C LYS A 68 14.59 -15.92 -9.34
N SER A 69 13.51 -16.39 -8.74
CA SER A 69 12.52 -15.54 -8.08
C SER A 69 13.06 -14.83 -6.83
N ARG A 70 14.07 -15.41 -6.15
CA ARG A 70 14.70 -14.80 -4.96
C ARG A 70 15.34 -13.44 -5.25
N ASN A 71 15.80 -13.24 -6.48
CA ASN A 71 16.40 -11.99 -6.96
C ASN A 71 15.51 -11.29 -8.00
N ALA A 72 14.19 -11.52 -7.94
CA ALA A 72 13.24 -10.90 -8.86
C ALA A 72 12.67 -9.59 -8.31
N SER A 73 12.47 -8.59 -9.17
CA SER A 73 11.72 -7.38 -8.80
C SER A 73 10.22 -7.65 -8.69
N PHE A 74 9.70 -8.49 -9.58
CA PHE A 74 8.31 -8.93 -9.58
C PHE A 74 8.23 -10.45 -9.69
N ILE A 75 7.37 -11.04 -8.86
CA ILE A 75 7.00 -12.46 -8.94
C ILE A 75 5.52 -12.51 -9.30
N SER A 76 5.19 -13.20 -10.39
CA SER A 76 3.80 -13.42 -10.80
C SER A 76 3.49 -14.90 -10.94
N TYR A 77 2.25 -15.27 -10.62
CA TYR A 77 1.68 -16.59 -10.91
C TYR A 77 0.69 -16.56 -12.08
N SER A 78 0.41 -15.38 -12.63
CA SER A 78 -0.46 -15.20 -13.79
C SER A 78 0.36 -14.74 -15.00
N THR A 79 0.16 -15.38 -16.14
CA THR A 79 0.72 -14.93 -17.42
C THR A 79 0.13 -13.60 -17.88
N GLU A 80 -1.09 -13.26 -17.44
CA GLU A 80 -1.75 -11.99 -17.77
C GLU A 80 -1.03 -10.81 -17.11
N PHE A 81 -0.35 -11.01 -15.99
CA PHE A 81 0.45 -9.94 -15.37
C PHE A 81 1.57 -9.43 -16.31
N LYS A 82 2.02 -10.26 -17.28
CA LYS A 82 3.00 -9.83 -18.30
C LYS A 82 2.46 -8.75 -19.22
N SER A 83 1.15 -8.64 -19.39
CA SER A 83 0.57 -7.55 -20.21
C SER A 83 0.41 -6.26 -19.42
N LEU A 84 0.54 -6.30 -18.09
CA LEU A 84 0.41 -5.11 -17.23
C LEU A 84 1.75 -4.40 -17.00
N ILE A 85 2.85 -5.16 -16.99
CA ILE A 85 4.20 -4.62 -16.84
C ILE A 85 5.09 -5.10 -17.98
N ASP A 86 5.89 -4.21 -18.55
CA ASP A 86 6.87 -4.63 -19.54
C ASP A 86 8.03 -5.40 -18.89
N SER A 87 8.81 -6.13 -19.70
CA SER A 87 9.97 -6.89 -19.21
C SER A 87 11.10 -6.01 -18.66
N ASN A 88 11.02 -4.69 -18.84
CA ASN A 88 12.01 -3.72 -18.42
C ASN A 88 11.64 -2.97 -17.14
N THR A 89 10.40 -3.14 -16.67
CA THR A 89 9.83 -2.44 -15.52
C THR A 89 10.57 -2.86 -14.26
N THR A 90 10.98 -1.87 -13.46
CA THR A 90 11.64 -2.08 -12.18
C THR A 90 11.09 -1.10 -11.16
N PRO A 91 10.79 -1.53 -9.92
CA PRO A 91 10.45 -0.60 -8.86
C PRO A 91 11.66 0.32 -8.61
N LYS A 92 11.39 1.61 -8.51
CA LYS A 92 12.38 2.62 -8.18
C LYS A 92 12.01 3.23 -6.83
N LEU A 93 12.96 3.27 -5.90
CA LEU A 93 12.79 4.04 -4.68
C LEU A 93 12.80 5.53 -5.03
N ILE A 94 11.72 6.22 -4.69
CA ILE A 94 11.57 7.66 -4.88
C ILE A 94 12.16 8.40 -3.68
N GLU A 95 11.76 8.01 -2.46
CA GLU A 95 12.13 8.69 -1.22
C GLU A 95 12.22 7.69 -0.07
N GLN A 96 13.15 7.92 0.85
CA GLN A 96 13.28 7.15 2.08
C GLN A 96 13.60 8.08 3.24
N GLN A 97 12.75 8.06 4.25
CA GLN A 97 12.95 8.81 5.49
C GLN A 97 13.65 7.96 6.56
N LEU A 98 14.16 8.62 7.59
CA LEU A 98 14.66 7.95 8.79
C LEU A 98 13.55 7.14 9.44
N VAL A 99 13.87 5.96 9.99
CA VAL A 99 12.91 5.05 10.65
C VAL A 99 12.14 5.73 11.79
N SER A 100 12.72 6.76 12.41
CA SER A 100 12.08 7.56 13.46
C SER A 100 11.07 8.59 12.95
N ILE A 101 10.90 8.73 11.64
CA ILE A 101 9.98 9.67 11.02
C ILE A 101 8.89 8.84 10.32
N PRO A 102 7.65 8.81 10.85
CA PRO A 102 6.55 8.16 10.16
C PRO A 102 6.42 8.70 8.73
N PHE A 103 6.45 7.79 7.76
CA PHE A 103 6.47 8.15 6.34
C PHE A 103 5.80 7.07 5.50
N ALA A 104 5.09 7.50 4.45
CA ALA A 104 4.52 6.66 3.38
C ALA A 104 3.91 5.33 3.85
N HIS A 105 2.76 5.40 4.53
CA HIS A 105 2.11 4.22 5.11
C HIS A 105 0.84 3.79 4.36
N GLU A 106 -0.04 4.74 3.98
CA GLU A 106 -1.40 4.45 3.51
C GLU A 106 -1.91 5.44 2.47
N GLY A 107 -3.06 5.11 1.87
CA GLY A 107 -3.94 6.08 1.20
C GLY A 107 -3.34 6.80 -0.02
N GLY A 108 -2.80 6.08 -1.00
CA GLY A 108 -2.36 6.70 -2.26
C GLY A 108 -3.53 7.18 -3.14
N ALA A 109 -3.53 8.46 -3.53
CA ALA A 109 -4.52 9.01 -4.47
C ALA A 109 -3.85 9.92 -5.52
N TYR A 110 -4.15 9.68 -6.81
CA TYR A 110 -3.71 10.56 -7.89
C TYR A 110 -4.57 11.82 -7.94
N VAL A 111 -3.90 12.98 -7.99
CA VAL A 111 -4.49 14.32 -8.07
C VAL A 111 -4.10 14.94 -9.41
N PRO A 112 -5.02 14.97 -10.39
CA PRO A 112 -4.70 15.38 -11.76
C PRO A 112 -4.37 16.87 -11.88
N GLU A 113 -4.94 17.74 -11.04
CA GLU A 113 -4.72 19.19 -11.10
C GLU A 113 -3.26 19.58 -10.83
N THR A 114 -2.55 18.82 -10.01
CA THR A 114 -1.15 19.07 -9.65
C THR A 114 -0.18 18.03 -10.21
N ASN A 115 -0.70 17.01 -10.90
CA ASN A 115 0.04 15.83 -11.35
C ASN A 115 0.83 15.15 -10.22
N GLU A 116 0.15 14.94 -9.11
CA GLU A 116 0.75 14.39 -7.89
C GLU A 116 0.05 13.11 -7.44
N VAL A 117 0.77 12.27 -6.68
CA VAL A 117 0.16 11.24 -5.85
C VAL A 117 0.25 11.69 -4.41
N TRP A 118 -0.90 11.90 -3.77
CA TRP A 118 -0.99 12.18 -2.34
C TRP A 118 -1.01 10.87 -1.56
N PHE A 119 -0.39 10.86 -0.39
CA PHE A 119 -0.33 9.69 0.49
C PHE A 119 -0.23 10.12 1.94
N SER A 120 -0.64 9.24 2.87
CA SER A 120 -0.58 9.52 4.30
C SER A 120 0.55 8.77 5.00
N ALA A 121 1.09 9.41 6.03
CA ALA A 121 1.95 8.78 7.02
C ALA A 121 1.14 8.55 8.29
N ASN A 122 1.00 7.29 8.70
CA ASN A 122 0.26 6.92 9.91
C ASN A 122 0.82 5.64 10.54
N GLN A 123 2.01 5.75 11.13
CA GLN A 123 2.65 4.64 11.83
C GLN A 123 2.65 4.85 13.35
N LEU A 124 2.42 3.77 14.09
CA LEU A 124 2.63 3.71 15.54
C LEU A 124 4.12 3.42 15.84
N PRO A 125 4.69 3.87 16.98
CA PRO A 125 4.02 4.43 18.17
C PRO A 125 3.91 5.97 18.17
N GLN A 126 4.53 6.66 17.22
CA GLN A 126 4.54 8.13 17.15
C GLN A 126 3.41 8.57 16.22
N GLN A 127 2.32 9.12 16.76
CA GLN A 127 1.21 9.72 15.97
C GLN A 127 1.63 11.02 15.25
N ASN A 128 2.87 11.10 14.75
CA ASN A 128 3.23 12.14 13.81
C ASN A 128 2.63 11.71 12.46
N THR A 129 1.49 12.30 12.13
CA THR A 129 0.68 11.88 10.99
C THR A 129 0.49 13.06 10.07
N ASN A 130 0.65 12.84 8.78
CA ASN A 130 0.61 13.91 7.79
C ASN A 130 0.15 13.38 6.44
N VAL A 131 -0.15 14.32 5.54
CA VAL A 131 -0.35 14.05 4.12
C VAL A 131 0.84 14.65 3.38
N SER A 132 1.45 13.85 2.53
CA SER A 132 2.54 14.26 1.63
C SER A 132 2.11 14.01 0.18
N SER A 133 2.79 14.65 -0.77
CA SER A 133 2.61 14.42 -2.20
C SER A 133 3.92 13.95 -2.84
N ILE A 134 3.81 13.20 -3.94
CA ILE A 134 4.91 12.96 -4.89
C ILE A 134 4.52 13.64 -6.20
N ASN A 135 5.36 14.56 -6.69
CA ASN A 135 5.19 15.11 -8.02
C ASN A 135 5.62 14.09 -9.08
N LEU A 136 4.73 13.69 -9.99
CA LEU A 136 5.02 12.63 -10.95
C LEU A 136 5.94 13.06 -12.10
N THR A 137 6.20 14.36 -12.24
CA THR A 137 7.15 14.89 -13.23
C THR A 137 8.56 14.95 -12.65
N THR A 138 8.71 15.48 -11.43
CA THR A 138 10.02 15.72 -10.81
C THR A 138 10.47 14.60 -9.87
N ASN A 139 9.55 13.73 -9.44
CA ASN A 139 9.71 12.78 -8.34
C ASN A 139 10.00 13.43 -6.98
N GLU A 140 9.75 14.74 -6.84
CA GLU A 140 9.91 15.43 -5.56
C GLU A 140 8.80 15.02 -4.59
N VAL A 141 9.18 14.80 -3.33
CA VAL A 141 8.25 14.51 -2.25
C VAL A 141 8.10 15.75 -1.38
N THR A 142 6.86 16.16 -1.11
CA THR A 142 6.56 17.37 -0.34
C THR A 142 5.57 17.07 0.77
N LEU A 143 5.87 17.55 1.98
CA LEU A 143 4.91 17.59 3.08
C LEU A 143 3.86 18.68 2.79
N LEU A 144 2.59 18.30 2.68
CA LEU A 144 1.54 19.25 2.33
C LEU A 144 1.15 20.10 3.54
N ASN A 145 1.23 21.43 3.39
CA ASN A 145 0.76 22.37 4.38
C ASN A 145 -0.75 22.62 4.23
N ILE A 146 -1.56 21.62 4.62
CA ILE A 146 -3.02 21.70 4.54
C ILE A 146 -3.55 22.70 5.57
N ASN A 147 -4.23 23.74 5.09
CA ASN A 147 -4.94 24.70 5.91
C ASN A 147 -6.10 23.99 6.63
N ASN A 148 -6.23 24.22 7.93
CA ASN A 148 -7.03 23.41 8.85
C ASN A 148 -6.52 21.95 8.88
N PRO A 149 -5.44 21.66 9.62
CA PRO A 149 -4.79 20.36 9.60
C PRO A 149 -5.73 19.21 9.96
N ILE A 150 -5.53 18.08 9.28
CA ILE A 150 -6.30 16.86 9.47
C ILE A 150 -5.59 16.03 10.52
N ASN A 151 -6.29 15.66 11.60
CA ASN A 151 -5.73 14.79 12.61
C ASN A 151 -5.67 13.35 12.09
N THR A 152 -4.56 12.65 12.32
CA THR A 152 -4.44 11.21 12.02
C THR A 152 -4.97 10.79 10.64
N PRO A 153 -4.52 11.46 9.55
CA PRO A 153 -4.91 11.09 8.18
C PRO A 153 -4.55 9.64 7.90
N ASN A 154 -5.39 8.96 7.12
CA ASN A 154 -5.18 7.57 6.72
C ASN A 154 -5.60 7.40 5.24
N GLY A 155 -6.77 6.82 4.97
CA GLY A 155 -7.24 6.63 3.61
C GLY A 155 -7.46 7.95 2.87
N ILE A 156 -7.05 8.00 1.60
CA ILE A 156 -7.21 9.17 0.72
C ILE A 156 -7.89 8.72 -0.57
N LYS A 157 -8.81 9.53 -1.10
CA LYS A 157 -9.47 9.34 -2.39
C LYS A 157 -9.61 10.69 -3.09
N TYR A 158 -9.24 10.76 -4.36
CA TYR A 158 -9.60 11.90 -5.20
C TYR A 158 -10.98 11.66 -5.83
N PHE A 159 -11.85 12.66 -5.77
CA PHE A 159 -13.16 12.64 -6.43
C PHE A 159 -13.66 14.07 -6.66
N ASN A 160 -14.20 14.33 -7.85
CA ASN A 160 -14.85 15.61 -8.19
C ASN A 160 -14.01 16.86 -7.83
N SER A 161 -12.73 16.87 -8.24
CA SER A 161 -11.76 17.95 -7.98
C SER A 161 -11.47 18.26 -6.51
N LEU A 162 -11.76 17.29 -5.62
CA LEU A 162 -11.42 17.36 -4.21
C LEU A 162 -10.69 16.09 -3.79
N VAL A 163 -9.81 16.25 -2.81
CA VAL A 163 -9.16 15.14 -2.14
C VAL A 163 -9.88 14.87 -0.82
N TYR A 164 -10.49 13.68 -0.72
CA TYR A 164 -11.15 13.21 0.49
C TYR A 164 -10.15 12.45 1.34
N VAL A 165 -9.98 12.89 2.59
CA VAL A 165 -9.04 12.30 3.54
C VAL A 165 -9.81 11.81 4.76
N CYS A 166 -9.61 10.55 5.10
CA CYS A 166 -10.13 9.93 6.30
C CYS A 166 -9.23 10.27 7.48
N SER A 167 -9.80 10.88 8.52
CA SER A 167 -9.18 11.06 9.83
C SER A 167 -9.62 9.93 10.75
N GLN A 168 -8.68 9.27 11.41
CA GLN A 168 -9.00 8.26 12.42
C GLN A 168 -9.49 8.85 13.75
N GLY A 169 -9.35 10.16 13.92
CA GLY A 169 -9.55 10.84 15.19
C GLY A 169 -8.45 10.54 16.21
N THR A 170 -8.65 11.02 17.43
CA THR A 170 -7.82 10.79 18.62
C THR A 170 -8.72 10.44 19.80
N LYS A 171 -8.17 10.38 21.02
CA LYS A 171 -8.99 10.19 22.23
C LYS A 171 -9.98 11.33 22.48
N THR A 172 -9.71 12.52 21.97
CA THR A 172 -10.50 13.74 22.24
C THR A 172 -11.06 14.39 20.97
N ILE A 173 -10.62 13.93 19.78
CA ILE A 173 -11.08 14.44 18.48
C ILE A 173 -11.76 13.29 17.75
N PRO A 174 -13.04 13.41 17.34
CA PRO A 174 -13.71 12.33 16.64
C PRO A 174 -13.10 12.06 15.27
N ALA A 175 -13.29 10.85 14.76
CA ALA A 175 -12.96 10.52 13.39
C ALA A 175 -13.85 11.31 12.42
N ALA A 176 -13.34 11.63 11.24
CA ALA A 176 -14.04 12.45 10.27
C ALA A 176 -13.55 12.20 8.84
N ILE A 177 -14.34 12.63 7.87
CA ILE A 177 -13.93 12.76 6.47
C ILE A 177 -13.77 14.25 6.17
N TYR A 178 -12.61 14.60 5.64
CA TYR A 178 -12.25 15.94 5.21
C TYR A 178 -12.23 16.00 3.68
N ALA A 179 -12.71 17.09 3.10
CA ALA A 179 -12.49 17.43 1.70
C ALA A 179 -11.42 18.52 1.67
N VAL A 180 -10.40 18.32 0.85
CA VAL A 180 -9.29 19.23 0.65
C VAL A 180 -9.33 19.70 -0.79
N ASN A 181 -9.27 21.01 -1.01
CA ASN A 181 -9.03 21.54 -2.34
C ASN A 181 -7.53 21.37 -2.66
N PRO A 182 -7.15 20.64 -3.72
CA PRO A 182 -5.75 20.32 -3.98
C PRO A 182 -4.90 21.53 -4.40
N THR A 183 -5.53 22.61 -4.89
CA THR A 183 -4.83 23.84 -5.32
C THR A 183 -4.66 24.83 -4.17
N THR A 184 -5.68 25.02 -3.33
CA THR A 184 -5.62 26.00 -2.23
C THR A 184 -5.20 25.38 -0.90
N LEU A 185 -5.14 24.04 -0.83
CA LEU A 185 -4.88 23.25 0.37
C LEU A 185 -5.83 23.55 1.53
N VAL A 186 -7.00 24.13 1.27
CA VAL A 186 -8.03 24.37 2.28
C VAL A 186 -8.81 23.08 2.54
N SER A 187 -8.83 22.65 3.80
CA SER A 187 -9.63 21.52 4.24
C SER A 187 -10.94 21.95 4.92
N LYS A 188 -11.95 21.10 4.77
CA LYS A 188 -13.27 21.20 5.39
C LYS A 188 -13.73 19.82 5.85
N VAL A 189 -14.26 19.73 7.06
CA VAL A 189 -15.00 18.54 7.52
C VAL A 189 -16.30 18.43 6.72
N ILE A 190 -16.55 17.29 6.08
CA ILE A 190 -17.86 16.99 5.46
C ILE A 190 -18.69 16.02 6.30
N VAL A 191 -18.04 15.11 7.03
CA VAL A 191 -18.71 14.14 7.88
C VAL A 191 -17.85 13.92 9.14
N ASN A 192 -18.41 14.11 10.33
CA ASN A 192 -17.76 13.85 11.62
C ASN A 192 -18.69 13.15 12.63
N SER A 193 -19.93 12.89 12.23
CA SER A 193 -20.93 12.21 13.03
C SER A 193 -21.79 11.33 12.13
N TRP A 194 -22.27 10.24 12.69
CA TRP A 194 -23.27 9.36 12.08
C TRP A 194 -24.51 9.40 12.97
N PHE A 195 -25.54 10.15 12.55
CA PHE A 195 -26.76 10.37 13.33
C PHE A 195 -26.52 10.87 14.77
N GLY A 196 -25.57 11.78 14.96
CA GLY A 196 -25.25 12.34 16.28
C GLY A 196 -24.29 11.50 17.12
N PHE A 197 -23.87 10.31 16.65
CA PHE A 197 -22.79 9.55 17.26
C PHE A 197 -21.45 9.96 16.65
N PHE A 198 -20.42 10.07 17.50
CA PHE A 198 -19.05 10.24 17.00
C PHE A 198 -18.66 9.05 16.15
N ILE A 199 -18.15 9.34 14.95
CA ILE A 199 -17.54 8.31 14.12
C ILE A 199 -16.27 7.86 14.84
N SER A 200 -16.15 6.55 15.05
CA SER A 200 -14.90 5.92 15.48
C SER A 200 -14.22 5.28 14.27
N HIS A 201 -12.91 5.08 14.36
CA HIS A 201 -12.05 4.49 13.32
C HIS A 201 -12.69 3.30 12.57
N TYR A 202 -13.47 2.44 13.24
CA TYR A 202 -14.07 1.25 12.61
C TYR A 202 -15.16 1.53 11.57
N LEU A 203 -15.78 2.72 11.57
CA LEU A 203 -16.90 3.03 10.66
C LEU A 203 -16.47 3.59 9.30
N ILE A 204 -15.25 4.12 9.15
CA ILE A 204 -14.82 4.83 7.93
C ILE A 204 -14.36 3.87 6.81
N ALA A 205 -14.15 2.58 7.10
CA ALA A 205 -13.62 1.60 6.15
C ALA A 205 -14.57 1.20 4.99
N ARG A 206 -15.75 1.84 4.82
CA ARG A 206 -16.66 1.59 3.69
C ARG A 206 -17.03 2.87 2.93
N CYS A 207 -16.06 3.46 2.22
CA CYS A 207 -16.28 4.56 1.27
C CYS A 207 -16.59 4.07 -0.16
N GLU A 208 -17.44 3.04 -0.32
CA GLU A 208 -17.78 2.49 -1.64
C GLU A 208 -18.98 3.16 -2.31
N ASN A 209 -19.74 4.02 -1.61
CA ASN A 209 -20.98 4.62 -2.13
C ASN A 209 -21.10 6.15 -1.96
N LEU A 210 -19.97 6.87 -1.94
CA LEU A 210 -19.93 8.34 -2.06
C LEU A 210 -19.37 8.75 -3.43
#